data_AF-A0A9E5WYB7-F1
#
_entry.id   AF-A0A9E5WYB7-F1
#
_cell.length_a   1.000
_cell.length_b   1.000
_cell.length_c   1.000
_cell.angle_alpha   90.00
_cell.angle_beta   90.00
_cell.angle_gamma   90.00
#
_symmetry.space_group_name_H-M   'P 1'
#
loop_
_entity.id
_entity.type
_entity.pdbx_description
1 polymer ?
#
loop_
_entity_poly.entity_id
_entity_poly.type
_entity_poly.pdbx_seq_one_letter_code
_entity_poly.pdbx_strand_id
1 'polypeptide(L)'
;MREGYERVLTARLSDGWYLYNQDIKTKLETRINDLDRVTFFEGLGSVGDKARRIAALAKEIAPAVGADPEVAERAAMLAKTDLVTGMVKEFPELQGVMGRYYYLAQSASALRDAPDGAPQGEGSGSKLHPEEAQRAVSKDGEAHQIADAIRDHYKPAGQDDAVPTAPVSVAVALAEKIDTLTAFWAIDKKPTGSSDPFALRRAALGVIQIITQSSLRLQLSEVFLLHASAAVSSIGTATAESLDSIIRQYGRVKAVLAGGSSEEEVYTDYLRTKIQDGNSISIDLLSFFHDRLKVYLKEKSHRHDAIDAVRMGADGNLQDDLVLIVRRLDALEAFLKTDDGANLAAAYKRAANILKAEEKKPVREGAQTESAGFNLELMVEPEEKVFFAALVDAEVKAKKAVEEEDFEAAMTALASLRAPGDQFFDKVKVNDDNPALRANRLALLARFRAATAKVADFSKLEG
;
A
#
# COMPACT_ATOMS: atom_id res chain seq x y z
N MET A 1 -47.95 -9.01 -19.01
CA MET A 1 -46.50 -8.98 -18.72
C MET A 1 -46.17 -8.16 -17.47
N ARG A 2 -46.66 -6.91 -17.34
CA ARG A 2 -46.48 -6.07 -16.12
C ARG A 2 -47.00 -6.71 -14.81
N GLU A 3 -48.22 -7.23 -14.79
CA GLU A 3 -48.78 -7.89 -13.58
C GLU A 3 -47.99 -9.13 -13.11
N GLY A 4 -47.30 -9.81 -14.03
CA GLY A 4 -46.47 -10.97 -13.70
C GLY A 4 -45.19 -10.56 -12.97
N TYR A 5 -44.54 -9.48 -13.43
CA TYR A 5 -43.38 -8.90 -12.76
C TYR A 5 -43.73 -8.28 -11.41
N GLU A 6 -44.88 -7.62 -11.29
CA GLU A 6 -45.35 -7.07 -10.02
C GLU A 6 -45.57 -8.14 -8.95
N ARG A 7 -46.18 -9.28 -9.29
CA ARG A 7 -46.35 -10.39 -8.34
C ARG A 7 -45.02 -10.96 -7.86
N VAL A 8 -44.06 -11.13 -8.78
CA VAL A 8 -42.72 -11.65 -8.45
C VAL A 8 -41.95 -10.65 -7.56
N LEU A 9 -42.01 -9.35 -7.87
CA LEU A 9 -41.38 -8.31 -7.06
C LEU A 9 -42.03 -8.22 -5.67
N THR A 10 -43.35 -8.28 -5.60
CA THR A 10 -44.09 -8.22 -4.32
C THR A 10 -43.74 -9.41 -3.43
N ALA A 11 -43.65 -10.62 -4.00
CA ALA A 11 -43.23 -11.81 -3.25
C ALA A 11 -41.80 -11.68 -2.72
N ARG A 12 -40.84 -11.29 -3.57
CA ARG A 12 -39.44 -11.07 -3.14
C ARG A 12 -39.30 -10.00 -2.07
N LEU A 13 -40.04 -8.90 -2.18
CA LEU A 13 -40.04 -7.83 -1.17
C LEU A 13 -40.66 -8.31 0.15
N SER A 14 -41.73 -9.12 0.09
CA SER A 14 -42.34 -9.73 1.28
C SER A 14 -41.37 -10.68 1.99
N ASP A 15 -40.66 -11.52 1.25
CA ASP A 15 -39.67 -12.44 1.80
C ASP A 15 -38.50 -11.67 2.43
N GLY A 16 -37.97 -10.67 1.74
CA GLY A 16 -36.95 -9.78 2.28
C GLY A 16 -37.41 -9.08 3.56
N TRP A 17 -38.63 -8.54 3.59
CA TRP A 17 -39.19 -7.92 4.80
C TRP A 17 -39.32 -8.90 5.97
N TYR A 18 -39.75 -10.12 5.70
CA TYR A 18 -39.83 -11.18 6.71
C TYR A 18 -38.43 -11.52 7.27
N LEU A 19 -37.45 -11.73 6.38
CA LEU A 19 -36.06 -12.04 6.77
C LEU A 19 -35.45 -10.92 7.61
N TYR A 20 -35.62 -9.66 7.19
CA TYR A 20 -35.14 -8.50 7.93
C TYR A 20 -35.69 -8.46 9.37
N ASN A 21 -37.02 -8.60 9.52
CA ASN A 21 -37.67 -8.58 10.82
C ASN A 21 -37.29 -9.77 11.70
N GLN A 22 -36.94 -10.90 11.09
CA GLN A 22 -36.46 -12.07 11.82
C GLN A 22 -35.01 -11.87 12.26
N ASP A 23 -34.14 -11.40 11.37
CA ASP A 23 -32.71 -11.22 11.63
C ASP A 23 -32.46 -10.12 12.68
N ILE A 24 -33.18 -9.01 12.63
CA ILE A 24 -32.95 -7.87 13.53
C ILE A 24 -33.19 -8.18 15.01
N LYS A 25 -33.95 -9.24 15.32
CA LYS A 25 -34.24 -9.69 16.70
C LYS A 25 -33.00 -10.17 17.46
N THR A 26 -32.00 -10.66 16.74
CA THR A 26 -30.71 -11.07 17.31
C THR A 26 -29.69 -9.97 16.99
N LYS A 27 -28.78 -9.64 17.91
CA LYS A 27 -27.76 -8.60 17.68
C LYS A 27 -26.66 -9.07 16.74
N LEU A 28 -26.04 -8.16 15.99
CA LEU A 28 -24.88 -8.54 15.17
C LEU A 28 -23.70 -9.00 16.02
N GLU A 29 -23.46 -8.35 17.17
CA GLU A 29 -22.39 -8.72 18.10
C GLU A 29 -22.50 -10.19 18.56
N THR A 30 -23.72 -10.69 18.76
CA THR A 30 -23.92 -12.08 19.20
C THR A 30 -23.62 -13.11 18.11
N ARG A 31 -23.50 -12.69 16.85
CA ARG A 31 -23.23 -13.54 15.70
C ARG A 31 -21.74 -13.72 15.40
N ILE A 32 -20.85 -13.04 16.11
CA ILE A 32 -19.40 -13.18 15.90
C ILE A 32 -18.97 -14.65 15.99
N ASN A 33 -19.47 -15.37 17.00
CA ASN A 33 -19.13 -16.78 17.22
C ASN A 33 -19.76 -17.72 16.18
N ASP A 34 -20.83 -17.30 15.50
CA ASP A 34 -21.43 -18.11 14.43
C ASP A 34 -20.52 -18.14 13.19
N LEU A 35 -19.63 -17.17 13.03
CA LEU A 35 -18.63 -17.14 11.95
C LEU A 35 -17.60 -18.27 12.07
N ASP A 36 -17.36 -18.79 13.27
CA ASP A 36 -16.43 -19.92 13.49
C ASP A 36 -16.92 -21.21 12.82
N ARG A 37 -18.22 -21.29 12.51
CA ARG A 37 -18.82 -22.45 11.81
C ARG A 37 -18.73 -22.36 10.29
N VAL A 38 -18.32 -21.21 9.76
CA VAL A 38 -18.22 -20.98 8.31
C VAL A 38 -16.79 -21.16 7.90
N THR A 39 -16.48 -22.22 7.14
CA THR A 39 -15.13 -22.42 6.59
C THR A 39 -14.77 -21.27 5.66
N PHE A 40 -13.63 -20.62 5.88
CA PHE A 40 -13.10 -19.63 4.95
C PHE A 40 -12.36 -20.33 3.80
N PHE A 41 -11.36 -21.14 4.13
CA PHE A 41 -10.62 -21.94 3.16
C PHE A 41 -9.84 -23.06 3.85
N GLU A 42 -9.59 -24.16 3.16
CA GLU A 42 -8.77 -25.26 3.68
C GLU A 42 -7.36 -24.77 4.02
N GLY A 43 -6.95 -24.93 5.28
CA GLY A 43 -5.67 -24.43 5.80
C GLY A 43 -5.67 -22.98 6.28
N LEU A 44 -6.74 -22.20 6.08
CA LEU A 44 -6.85 -20.80 6.55
C LEU A 44 -7.88 -20.58 7.68
N GLY A 45 -8.56 -21.66 8.08
CA GLY A 45 -9.54 -21.67 9.17
C GLY A 45 -10.93 -21.21 8.74
N SER A 46 -11.68 -20.71 9.71
CA SER A 46 -13.04 -20.19 9.56
C SER A 46 -13.08 -18.71 9.16
N VAL A 47 -14.27 -18.23 8.81
CA VAL A 47 -14.54 -16.79 8.64
C VAL A 47 -14.40 -16.06 9.97
N GLY A 48 -14.66 -16.72 11.10
CA GLY A 48 -14.39 -16.16 12.43
C GLY A 48 -12.90 -15.95 12.69
N ASP A 49 -12.05 -16.91 12.32
CA ASP A 49 -10.59 -16.76 12.37
C ASP A 49 -10.13 -15.60 11.51
N LYS A 50 -10.68 -15.50 10.29
CA LYS A 50 -10.42 -14.38 9.38
C LYS A 50 -10.81 -13.04 10.02
N ALA A 51 -12.00 -12.94 10.59
CA ALA A 51 -12.50 -11.71 11.22
C ALA A 51 -11.59 -11.26 12.37
N ARG A 52 -11.11 -12.19 13.21
CA ARG A 52 -10.14 -11.88 14.27
C ARG A 52 -8.81 -11.35 13.73
N ARG A 53 -8.27 -11.96 12.66
CA ARG A 53 -7.03 -11.49 12.02
C ARG A 53 -7.21 -10.09 11.41
N ILE A 54 -8.32 -9.86 10.72
CA ILE A 54 -8.64 -8.54 10.13
C ILE A 54 -8.80 -7.49 11.22
N ALA A 55 -9.44 -7.81 12.34
CA ALA A 55 -9.61 -6.86 13.44
C ALA A 55 -8.29 -6.46 14.09
N ALA A 56 -7.41 -7.43 14.37
CA ALA A 56 -6.07 -7.13 14.87
C ALA A 56 -5.28 -6.26 13.87
N LEU A 57 -5.36 -6.56 12.57
CA LEU A 57 -4.68 -5.79 11.54
C LEU A 57 -5.28 -4.38 11.36
N ALA A 58 -6.60 -4.24 11.41
CA ALA A 58 -7.29 -2.96 11.33
C ALA A 58 -6.90 -2.06 12.50
N LYS A 59 -6.76 -2.61 13.72
CA LYS A 59 -6.24 -1.90 14.89
C LYS A 59 -4.84 -1.33 14.63
N GLU A 60 -3.97 -2.11 14.00
CA GLU A 60 -2.58 -1.72 13.71
C GLU A 60 -2.48 -0.69 12.58
N ILE A 61 -3.37 -0.75 11.58
CA ILE A 61 -3.42 0.22 10.47
C ILE A 61 -4.08 1.54 10.89
N ALA A 62 -5.01 1.50 11.85
CA ALA A 62 -5.84 2.65 12.25
C ALA A 62 -5.05 3.96 12.50
N PRO A 63 -3.92 3.97 13.24
CA PRO A 63 -3.15 5.20 13.45
C PRO A 63 -2.63 5.82 12.15
N ALA A 64 -2.19 5.01 11.18
CA ALA A 64 -1.65 5.49 9.91
C ALA A 64 -2.70 6.19 9.05
N VAL A 65 -3.98 5.85 9.23
CA VAL A 65 -5.11 6.42 8.48
C VAL A 65 -5.90 7.46 9.28
N GLY A 66 -5.49 7.75 10.51
CA GLY A 66 -6.19 8.70 11.40
C GLY A 66 -7.50 8.16 11.98
N ALA A 67 -7.65 6.84 12.09
CA ALA A 67 -8.80 6.19 12.75
C ALA A 67 -8.51 5.89 14.23
N ASP A 68 -9.56 5.83 15.04
CA ASP A 68 -9.46 5.27 16.38
C ASP A 68 -9.22 3.74 16.29
N PRO A 69 -8.15 3.20 16.93
CA PRO A 69 -7.83 1.78 16.84
C PRO A 69 -8.90 0.84 17.37
N GLU A 70 -9.60 1.21 18.46
CA GLU A 70 -10.63 0.37 19.07
C GLU A 70 -11.91 0.37 18.21
N VAL A 71 -12.24 1.52 17.61
CA VAL A 71 -13.35 1.63 16.65
C VAL A 71 -13.09 0.80 15.39
N ALA A 72 -11.86 0.84 14.86
CA ALA A 72 -11.46 0.05 13.70
C ALA A 72 -11.46 -1.46 13.99
N GLU A 73 -10.93 -1.88 15.14
CA GLU A 73 -10.97 -3.27 15.62
C GLU A 73 -12.41 -3.77 15.71
N ARG A 74 -13.29 -3.01 16.37
CA ARG A 74 -14.69 -3.38 16.54
C ARG A 74 -15.43 -3.46 15.21
N ALA A 75 -15.21 -2.49 14.33
CA ALA A 75 -15.82 -2.49 12.99
C ALA A 75 -15.39 -3.72 12.18
N ALA A 76 -14.10 -4.06 12.20
CA ALA A 76 -13.58 -5.24 11.53
C ALA A 76 -14.14 -6.55 12.10
N MET A 77 -14.26 -6.68 13.42
CA MET A 77 -14.87 -7.86 14.05
C MET A 77 -16.33 -8.07 13.62
N LEU A 78 -17.05 -6.97 13.38
CA LEU A 78 -18.46 -7.00 12.99
C LEU A 78 -18.69 -7.09 11.48
N ALA A 79 -17.70 -6.73 10.66
CA ALA A 79 -17.82 -6.53 9.22
C ALA A 79 -18.46 -7.70 8.46
N LYS A 80 -18.25 -8.93 8.94
CA LYS A 80 -18.72 -10.16 8.30
C LYS A 80 -19.88 -10.86 9.01
N THR A 81 -20.36 -10.31 10.11
CA THR A 81 -21.40 -10.95 10.94
C THR A 81 -22.74 -11.08 10.23
N ASP A 82 -22.98 -10.30 9.17
CA ASP A 82 -24.19 -10.41 8.37
C ASP A 82 -24.22 -11.65 7.45
N LEU A 83 -23.07 -12.26 7.15
CA LEU A 83 -22.97 -13.49 6.33
C LEU A 83 -23.78 -14.67 6.89
N VAL A 84 -24.03 -14.69 8.21
CA VAL A 84 -24.80 -15.76 8.86
C VAL A 84 -26.29 -15.43 9.01
N THR A 85 -26.73 -14.25 8.58
CA THR A 85 -28.13 -13.81 8.61
C THR A 85 -28.97 -14.50 7.53
N GLY A 86 -30.28 -14.59 7.76
CA GLY A 86 -31.21 -15.13 6.76
C GLY A 86 -31.23 -14.29 5.49
N MET A 87 -31.22 -12.96 5.62
CA MET A 87 -31.19 -12.02 4.51
C MET A 87 -30.01 -12.24 3.57
N VAL A 88 -28.79 -12.34 4.10
CA VAL A 88 -27.58 -12.49 3.25
C VAL A 88 -27.44 -13.91 2.69
N LYS A 89 -27.97 -14.93 3.37
CA LYS A 89 -28.04 -16.29 2.82
C LYS A 89 -28.94 -16.37 1.59
N GLU A 90 -30.06 -15.63 1.60
CA GLU A 90 -30.98 -15.56 0.46
C GLU A 90 -30.51 -14.57 -0.63
N PHE A 91 -29.93 -13.44 -0.22
CA PHE A 91 -29.47 -12.36 -1.10
C PHE A 91 -28.00 -12.00 -0.83
N PRO A 92 -27.03 -12.82 -1.31
CA PRO A 92 -25.61 -12.61 -1.05
C PRO A 92 -25.05 -11.27 -1.53
N GLU A 93 -25.71 -10.64 -2.51
CA GLU A 93 -25.38 -9.30 -3.01
C GLU A 93 -25.57 -8.19 -1.98
N LEU A 94 -26.33 -8.44 -0.90
CA LEU A 94 -26.61 -7.47 0.15
C LEU A 94 -25.62 -7.52 1.33
N GLN A 95 -24.59 -8.37 1.25
CA GLN A 95 -23.53 -8.45 2.26
C GLN A 95 -22.83 -7.09 2.49
N GLY A 96 -22.40 -6.83 3.71
CA GLY A 96 -21.92 -5.53 4.19
C GLY A 96 -23.03 -4.48 4.33
N VAL A 97 -23.90 -4.33 3.32
CA VAL A 97 -25.02 -3.38 3.33
C VAL A 97 -26.00 -3.72 4.44
N MET A 98 -26.40 -4.98 4.55
CA MET A 98 -27.31 -5.42 5.63
C MET A 98 -26.64 -5.36 7.00
N GLY A 99 -25.36 -5.70 7.10
CA GLY A 99 -24.57 -5.47 8.31
C GLY A 99 -24.68 -4.04 8.82
N ARG A 100 -24.52 -3.05 7.94
CA ARG A 100 -24.71 -1.63 8.31
C ARG A 100 -26.12 -1.35 8.83
N TYR A 101 -27.16 -1.79 8.12
CA TYR A 101 -28.55 -1.54 8.52
C TYR A 101 -28.87 -2.16 9.88
N TYR A 102 -28.47 -3.41 10.10
CA TYR A 102 -28.68 -4.10 11.36
C TYR A 102 -27.94 -3.39 12.51
N TYR A 103 -26.68 -3.02 12.30
CA TYR A 103 -25.88 -2.34 13.32
C TYR A 103 -26.49 -1.00 13.74
N LEU A 104 -26.89 -0.16 12.78
CA LEU A 104 -27.50 1.14 13.06
C LEU A 104 -28.83 1.01 13.78
N ALA A 105 -29.69 0.09 13.33
CA ALA A 105 -31.00 -0.10 13.96
C ALA A 105 -30.85 -0.59 15.42
N GLN A 106 -29.88 -1.48 15.68
CA GLN A 106 -29.59 -2.00 17.02
C GLN A 106 -28.93 -0.95 17.92
N SER A 107 -28.07 -0.09 17.36
CA SER A 107 -27.41 1.00 18.09
C SER A 107 -28.39 2.13 18.44
N ALA A 108 -29.31 2.46 17.52
CA ALA A 108 -30.37 3.43 17.77
C ALA A 108 -31.37 2.94 18.85
N SER A 109 -31.68 1.63 18.89
CA SER A 109 -32.47 1.05 19.98
C SER A 109 -31.74 1.11 21.31
N ALA A 110 -30.44 0.78 21.34
CA ALA A 110 -29.64 0.84 22.56
C ALA A 110 -29.50 2.28 23.13
N LEU A 111 -29.53 3.30 22.26
CA LEU A 111 -29.57 4.71 22.68
C LEU A 111 -30.94 5.12 23.26
N ARG A 112 -32.03 4.45 22.88
CA ARG A 112 -33.37 4.66 23.44
C ARG A 112 -33.60 3.90 24.75
N ASP A 113 -32.98 2.73 24.91
CA ASP A 113 -33.14 1.83 26.06
C ASP A 113 -32.06 2.04 27.16
N ALA A 114 -31.16 3.02 27.01
CA ALA A 114 -30.23 3.39 28.07
C ALA A 114 -31.04 3.83 29.31
N PRO A 115 -30.65 3.41 30.54
CA PRO A 115 -31.45 3.65 31.72
C PRO A 115 -31.54 5.16 31.99
N ASP A 116 -32.66 5.76 31.59
CA ASP A 116 -33.10 7.04 32.11
C ASP A 116 -33.36 6.82 33.60
N GLY A 117 -32.46 7.35 34.42
CA GLY A 117 -32.74 7.59 35.82
C GLY A 117 -33.78 8.69 35.96
N ALA A 118 -35.03 8.47 35.53
CA ALA A 118 -36.16 9.32 35.89
C ALA A 118 -37.49 8.59 35.74
N PRO A 119 -38.39 8.69 36.74
CA PRO A 119 -39.67 8.00 36.76
C PRO A 119 -40.63 8.60 35.74
N GLN A 120 -41.48 7.73 35.18
CA GLN A 120 -42.59 8.12 34.31
C GLN A 120 -43.49 9.14 35.02
N GLY A 121 -43.49 10.37 34.51
CA GLY A 121 -44.35 11.46 34.97
C GLY A 121 -44.42 12.51 33.87
N GLU A 122 -45.63 12.76 33.38
CA GLU A 122 -45.92 13.72 32.32
C GLU A 122 -45.48 15.14 32.69
N GLY A 123 -44.76 15.80 31.77
CA GLY A 123 -44.64 17.25 31.74
C GLY A 123 -43.25 17.84 32.07
N SER A 124 -42.86 18.81 31.23
CA SER A 124 -41.73 19.74 31.35
C SER A 124 -40.38 19.26 30.82
N GLY A 125 -39.89 19.98 29.81
CA GLY A 125 -38.65 19.70 29.08
C GLY A 125 -37.42 19.66 29.99
N SER A 126 -36.85 18.47 30.15
CA SER A 126 -35.48 18.28 30.57
C SER A 126 -34.58 18.55 29.37
N LYS A 127 -33.84 19.66 29.38
CA LYS A 127 -32.70 19.87 28.49
C LYS A 127 -31.57 19.00 29.03
N LEU A 128 -31.19 17.97 28.27
CA LEU A 128 -29.99 17.16 28.51
C LEU A 128 -28.80 18.06 28.87
N HIS A 129 -28.02 17.66 29.88
CA HIS A 129 -26.82 18.40 30.27
C HIS A 129 -25.85 18.44 29.07
N PRO A 130 -25.13 19.56 28.81
CA PRO A 130 -24.29 19.69 27.61
C PRO A 130 -23.28 18.55 27.41
N GLU A 131 -22.72 18.01 28.49
CA GLU A 131 -21.79 16.87 28.45
C GLU A 131 -22.48 15.55 28.07
N GLU A 132 -23.73 15.33 28.52
CA GLU A 132 -24.52 14.16 28.16
C GLU A 132 -24.98 14.22 26.70
N ALA A 133 -25.38 15.40 26.25
CA ALA A 133 -25.70 15.65 24.84
C ALA A 133 -24.47 15.44 23.94
N GLN A 134 -23.30 15.93 24.36
CA GLN A 134 -22.06 15.77 23.60
C GLN A 134 -21.58 14.31 23.56
N ARG A 135 -21.76 13.56 24.66
CA ARG A 135 -21.49 12.12 24.73
C ARG A 135 -22.46 11.28 23.92
N ALA A 136 -23.72 11.69 23.82
CA ALA A 136 -24.70 11.05 22.95
C ALA A 136 -24.39 11.30 21.46
N VAL A 137 -24.04 12.53 21.09
CA VAL A 137 -23.62 12.89 19.71
C VAL A 137 -22.33 12.16 19.33
N SER A 138 -21.35 12.03 20.24
CA SER A 138 -20.10 11.31 19.96
C SER A 138 -20.34 9.81 19.76
N LYS A 139 -21.24 9.20 20.53
CA LYS A 139 -21.62 7.79 20.38
C LYS A 139 -22.39 7.52 19.08
N ASP A 140 -23.25 8.44 18.67
CA ASP A 140 -23.96 8.34 17.39
C ASP A 140 -22.97 8.44 16.21
N GLY A 141 -21.97 9.34 16.31
CA GLY A 141 -20.87 9.43 15.36
C GLY A 141 -20.04 8.14 15.27
N GLU A 142 -19.65 7.55 16.40
CA GLU A 142 -18.94 6.27 16.45
C GLU A 142 -19.75 5.13 15.83
N ALA A 143 -21.05 5.06 16.14
CA ALA A 143 -21.92 4.03 15.59
C ALA A 143 -22.00 4.11 14.05
N HIS A 144 -22.07 5.31 13.49
CA HIS A 144 -22.04 5.51 12.05
C HIS A 144 -20.70 5.12 11.42
N GLN A 145 -19.57 5.44 12.06
CA GLN A 145 -18.24 5.02 11.59
C GLN A 145 -18.11 3.50 11.51
N ILE A 146 -18.55 2.80 12.56
CA ILE A 146 -18.57 1.33 12.58
C ILE A 146 -19.48 0.79 11.49
N ALA A 147 -20.71 1.31 11.38
CA ALA A 147 -21.67 0.83 10.40
C ALA A 147 -21.21 1.04 8.95
N ASP A 148 -20.63 2.21 8.64
CA ASP A 148 -20.10 2.51 7.31
C ASP A 148 -18.89 1.63 6.98
N ALA A 149 -18.01 1.34 7.95
CA ALA A 149 -16.90 0.42 7.77
C ALA A 149 -17.37 -1.03 7.54
N ILE A 150 -18.42 -1.49 8.24
CA ILE A 150 -19.08 -2.78 7.97
C ILE A 150 -19.57 -2.84 6.53
N ARG A 151 -20.17 -1.78 6.00
CA ARG A 151 -20.60 -1.73 4.58
C ARG A 151 -19.41 -1.72 3.62
N ASP A 152 -18.40 -0.91 3.93
CA ASP A 152 -17.37 -0.52 2.96
C ASP A 152 -16.14 -1.43 2.96
N HIS A 153 -16.01 -2.40 3.86
CA HIS A 153 -14.81 -3.27 3.93
C HIS A 153 -14.49 -4.02 2.63
N TYR A 154 -15.49 -4.31 1.79
CA TYR A 154 -15.30 -4.91 0.47
C TYR A 154 -14.80 -3.92 -0.59
N LYS A 155 -14.92 -2.61 -0.36
CA LYS A 155 -14.57 -1.57 -1.35
C LYS A 155 -13.06 -1.32 -1.43
N PRO A 156 -12.55 -0.90 -2.60
CA PRO A 156 -13.22 -1.05 -3.90
C PRO A 156 -13.30 -2.54 -4.28
N ALA A 157 -14.43 -2.98 -4.86
CA ALA A 157 -14.61 -4.36 -5.30
C ALA A 157 -14.17 -4.54 -6.77
N GLY A 158 -13.99 -3.46 -7.52
CA GLY A 158 -13.50 -3.44 -8.89
C GLY A 158 -12.71 -2.16 -9.18
N GLN A 159 -12.19 -2.05 -10.40
CA GLN A 159 -11.32 -0.95 -10.81
C GLN A 159 -12.01 0.41 -10.81
N ASP A 160 -13.29 0.48 -11.18
CA ASP A 160 -14.04 1.73 -11.26
C ASP A 160 -14.91 1.99 -10.03
N ASP A 161 -14.79 1.14 -9.00
CA ASP A 161 -15.57 1.28 -7.78
C ASP A 161 -15.05 2.42 -6.91
N ALA A 162 -15.98 3.03 -6.18
CA ALA A 162 -15.64 4.02 -5.17
C ALA A 162 -14.72 3.43 -4.09
N VAL A 163 -13.65 4.15 -3.80
CA VAL A 163 -12.70 3.84 -2.73
C VAL A 163 -13.25 4.37 -1.40
N PRO A 164 -13.12 3.63 -0.28
CA PRO A 164 -13.49 4.17 1.03
C PRO A 164 -12.60 5.37 1.39
N THR A 165 -13.20 6.41 1.99
CA THR A 165 -12.49 7.63 2.38
C THR A 165 -12.54 7.91 3.87
N ALA A 166 -13.53 7.37 4.59
CA ALA A 166 -13.62 7.50 6.04
C ALA A 166 -12.48 6.67 6.70
N PRO A 167 -11.73 7.22 7.67
CA PRO A 167 -10.57 6.55 8.27
C PRO A 167 -10.82 5.11 8.72
N VAL A 168 -11.92 4.87 9.45
CA VAL A 168 -12.29 3.52 9.93
C VAL A 168 -12.57 2.58 8.75
N SER A 169 -13.32 3.04 7.74
CA SER A 169 -13.58 2.25 6.53
C SER A 169 -12.30 1.93 5.76
N VAL A 170 -11.36 2.88 5.67
CA VAL A 170 -10.05 2.68 5.04
C VAL A 170 -9.26 1.61 5.78
N ALA A 171 -9.15 1.70 7.11
CA ALA A 171 -8.43 0.71 7.93
C ALA A 171 -8.98 -0.70 7.74
N VAL A 172 -10.30 -0.87 7.85
CA VAL A 172 -10.94 -2.19 7.73
C VAL A 172 -10.84 -2.73 6.30
N ALA A 173 -11.03 -1.89 5.28
CA ALA A 173 -10.95 -2.31 3.87
C ALA A 173 -9.52 -2.69 3.44
N LEU A 174 -8.50 -2.01 3.98
CA LEU A 174 -7.10 -2.41 3.80
C LEU A 174 -6.82 -3.73 4.53
N ALA A 175 -7.21 -3.84 5.80
CA ALA A 175 -6.97 -5.04 6.60
C ALA A 175 -7.60 -6.30 5.97
N GLU A 176 -8.83 -6.20 5.45
CA GLU A 176 -9.51 -7.29 4.73
C GLU A 176 -8.69 -7.83 3.55
N LYS A 177 -8.19 -6.91 2.72
CA LYS A 177 -7.46 -7.26 1.49
C LYS A 177 -6.06 -7.77 1.81
N ILE A 178 -5.38 -7.13 2.77
CA ILE A 178 -4.03 -7.52 3.19
C ILE A 178 -4.06 -8.89 3.88
N ASP A 179 -5.02 -9.16 4.79
CA ASP A 179 -5.20 -10.50 5.37
C ASP A 179 -5.39 -11.55 4.28
N THR A 180 -6.30 -11.29 3.34
CA THR A 180 -6.54 -12.21 2.23
C THR A 180 -5.25 -12.49 1.43
N LEU A 181 -4.53 -11.44 1.02
CA LEU A 181 -3.30 -11.58 0.26
C LEU A 181 -2.23 -12.38 1.03
N THR A 182 -1.92 -11.98 2.26
CA THR A 182 -0.91 -12.65 3.08
C THR A 182 -1.29 -14.10 3.41
N ALA A 183 -2.55 -14.39 3.71
CA ALA A 183 -3.03 -15.72 4.04
C ALA A 183 -2.93 -16.68 2.84
N PHE A 184 -3.38 -16.27 1.65
CA PHE A 184 -3.25 -17.11 0.45
C PHE A 184 -1.79 -17.25 0.00
N TRP A 185 -0.92 -16.27 0.26
CA TRP A 185 0.53 -16.42 0.04
C TRP A 185 1.15 -17.48 0.95
N ALA A 186 0.75 -17.52 2.22
CA ALA A 186 1.28 -18.47 3.21
C ALA A 186 0.98 -19.94 2.89
N ILE A 187 -0.10 -20.20 2.15
CA ILE A 187 -0.48 -21.56 1.71
C ILE A 187 -0.17 -21.82 0.22
N ASP A 188 0.66 -20.97 -0.39
CA ASP A 188 1.11 -21.05 -1.78
C ASP A 188 -0.03 -21.12 -2.82
N LYS A 189 -1.12 -20.39 -2.55
CA LYS A 189 -2.28 -20.24 -3.45
C LYS A 189 -2.26 -18.91 -4.18
N LYS A 190 -1.13 -18.62 -4.80
CA LYS A 190 -0.83 -17.36 -5.50
C LYS A 190 -1.50 -17.32 -6.89
N PRO A 191 -1.80 -16.12 -7.43
CA PRO A 191 -2.33 -16.01 -8.79
C PRO A 191 -1.25 -16.38 -9.83
N THR A 192 -1.63 -17.09 -10.89
CA THR A 192 -0.74 -17.46 -12.00
C THR A 192 -1.09 -16.68 -13.26
N GLY A 193 -0.20 -16.61 -14.25
CA GLY A 193 -0.43 -15.84 -15.49
C GLY A 193 -1.79 -16.10 -16.17
N SER A 194 -2.32 -17.33 -16.07
CA SER A 194 -3.60 -17.74 -16.66
C SER A 194 -4.78 -17.82 -15.68
N SER A 195 -4.57 -17.70 -14.37
CA SER A 195 -5.62 -17.93 -13.37
C SER A 195 -5.48 -17.05 -12.12
N ASP A 196 -6.61 -16.58 -11.60
CA ASP A 196 -6.72 -15.91 -10.30
C ASP A 196 -8.03 -16.34 -9.61
N PRO A 197 -8.08 -17.59 -9.09
CA PRO A 197 -9.33 -18.19 -8.61
C PRO A 197 -9.85 -17.53 -7.33
N PHE A 198 -9.01 -16.78 -6.61
CA PHE A 198 -9.34 -16.13 -5.34
C PHE A 198 -9.37 -14.59 -5.45
N ALA A 199 -9.33 -14.06 -6.67
CA ALA A 199 -9.36 -12.63 -6.96
C ALA A 199 -8.26 -11.81 -6.24
N LEU A 200 -7.06 -12.38 -6.08
CA LEU A 200 -5.93 -11.76 -5.38
C LEU A 200 -5.39 -10.54 -6.15
N ARG A 201 -5.47 -10.54 -7.49
CA ARG A 201 -5.13 -9.36 -8.29
C ARG A 201 -6.07 -8.19 -8.01
N ARG A 202 -7.35 -8.49 -7.84
CA ARG A 202 -8.40 -7.51 -7.52
C ARG A 202 -8.21 -6.98 -6.10
N ALA A 203 -7.88 -7.85 -5.13
CA ALA A 203 -7.54 -7.42 -3.77
C ALA A 203 -6.32 -6.48 -3.75
N ALA A 204 -5.24 -6.84 -4.44
CA ALA A 204 -4.05 -5.99 -4.53
C ALA A 204 -4.32 -4.66 -5.24
N LEU A 205 -5.11 -4.68 -6.33
CA LEU A 205 -5.56 -3.46 -7.00
C LEU A 205 -6.33 -2.55 -6.03
N GLY A 206 -7.24 -3.11 -5.24
CA GLY A 206 -8.00 -2.34 -4.27
C GLY A 206 -7.12 -1.69 -3.19
N VAL A 207 -6.07 -2.37 -2.71
CA VAL A 207 -5.08 -1.79 -1.80
C VAL A 207 -4.32 -0.64 -2.47
N ILE A 208 -3.83 -0.84 -3.71
CA ILE A 208 -3.14 0.19 -4.49
C ILE A 208 -4.03 1.43 -4.66
N GLN A 209 -5.31 1.24 -4.98
CA GLN A 209 -6.26 2.33 -5.16
C GLN A 209 -6.51 3.09 -3.85
N ILE A 210 -6.72 2.38 -2.73
CA ILE A 210 -6.89 3.01 -1.41
C ILE A 210 -5.67 3.87 -1.06
N ILE A 211 -4.47 3.30 -1.20
CA ILE A 211 -3.21 3.97 -0.85
C ILE A 211 -2.98 5.21 -1.72
N THR A 212 -3.07 5.06 -3.04
CA THR A 212 -2.73 6.14 -3.98
C THR A 212 -3.79 7.25 -4.00
N GLN A 213 -5.09 6.92 -3.92
CA GLN A 213 -6.15 7.94 -3.95
C GLN A 213 -6.29 8.70 -2.63
N SER A 214 -5.97 8.05 -1.51
CA SER A 214 -5.97 8.70 -0.19
C SER A 214 -4.62 9.35 0.16
N SER A 215 -3.61 9.25 -0.73
CA SER A 215 -2.23 9.67 -0.48
C SER A 215 -1.66 9.10 0.84
N LEU A 216 -2.03 7.87 1.16
CA LEU A 216 -1.67 7.20 2.41
C LEU A 216 -0.22 6.71 2.34
N ARG A 217 0.66 7.25 3.19
CA ARG A 217 2.06 6.84 3.31
C ARG A 217 2.14 5.59 4.20
N LEU A 218 2.07 4.41 3.59
CA LEU A 218 2.09 3.12 4.30
C LEU A 218 3.20 2.22 3.71
N GLN A 219 4.12 1.77 4.56
CA GLN A 219 5.15 0.79 4.18
C GLN A 219 4.52 -0.61 4.15
N LEU A 220 4.14 -1.07 2.95
CA LEU A 220 3.46 -2.34 2.78
C LEU A 220 4.33 -3.51 3.21
N SER A 221 5.63 -3.45 2.98
CA SER A 221 6.57 -4.52 3.38
C SER A 221 6.56 -4.75 4.89
N GLU A 222 6.51 -3.69 5.70
CA GLU A 222 6.42 -3.78 7.16
C GLU A 222 5.07 -4.35 7.60
N VAL A 223 3.98 -3.88 7.00
CA VAL A 223 2.63 -4.38 7.31
C VAL A 223 2.48 -5.86 6.95
N PHE A 224 2.96 -6.27 5.78
CA PHE A 224 2.95 -7.67 5.35
C PHE A 224 3.81 -8.55 6.25
N LEU A 225 5.03 -8.12 6.57
CA LEU A 225 5.93 -8.83 7.46
C LEU A 225 5.27 -9.04 8.82
N LEU A 226 4.80 -7.96 9.44
CA LEU A 226 4.21 -8.02 10.77
C LEU A 226 2.96 -8.91 10.78
N HIS A 227 2.05 -8.75 9.81
CA HIS A 227 0.82 -9.53 9.76
C HIS A 227 1.08 -11.01 9.46
N ALA A 228 1.96 -11.31 8.50
CA ALA A 228 2.33 -12.68 8.16
C ALA A 228 2.95 -13.40 9.36
N SER A 229 3.86 -12.73 10.08
CA SER A 229 4.55 -13.31 11.23
C SER A 229 3.69 -13.42 12.48
N ALA A 230 2.85 -12.43 12.79
CA ALA A 230 2.07 -12.44 14.02
C ALA A 230 0.76 -13.25 13.91
N ALA A 231 0.03 -13.09 12.79
CA ALA A 231 -1.32 -13.60 12.64
C ALA A 231 -1.42 -14.82 11.71
N VAL A 232 -0.86 -14.74 10.50
CA VAL A 232 -1.04 -15.78 9.47
C VAL A 232 -0.26 -17.04 9.80
N SER A 233 1.01 -16.92 10.22
CA SER A 233 1.84 -18.05 10.65
C SER A 233 1.31 -18.76 11.91
N SER A 234 0.34 -18.12 12.59
CA SER A 234 -0.28 -18.62 13.82
C SER A 234 -1.56 -19.42 13.55
N ILE A 235 -2.05 -19.46 12.31
CA ILE A 235 -3.26 -20.21 11.92
C ILE A 235 -3.14 -21.69 12.33
N GLY A 236 -4.20 -22.22 12.94
CA GLY A 236 -4.24 -23.60 13.43
C GLY A 236 -3.49 -23.85 14.74
N THR A 237 -2.96 -22.80 15.38
CA THR A 237 -2.32 -22.89 16.71
C THR A 237 -3.16 -22.18 17.78
N ALA A 238 -2.89 -22.46 19.06
CA ALA A 238 -3.51 -21.77 20.19
C ALA A 238 -3.38 -20.25 20.12
N THR A 239 -2.33 -19.75 19.44
CA THR A 239 -2.10 -18.31 19.34
C THR A 239 -3.08 -17.58 18.41
N ALA A 240 -3.80 -18.30 17.54
CA ALA A 240 -4.83 -17.74 16.65
C ALA A 240 -6.28 -17.93 17.15
N GLU A 241 -6.49 -18.59 18.29
CA GLU A 241 -7.83 -18.95 18.79
C GLU A 241 -8.67 -17.74 19.25
N SER A 242 -8.02 -16.61 19.57
CA SER A 242 -8.71 -15.40 20.04
C SER A 242 -8.04 -14.12 19.55
N LEU A 243 -8.83 -13.04 19.46
CA LEU A 243 -8.35 -11.73 19.07
C LEU A 243 -7.24 -11.22 19.99
N ASP A 244 -7.44 -11.31 21.30
CA ASP A 244 -6.44 -10.89 22.30
C ASP A 244 -5.12 -11.65 22.15
N SER A 245 -5.18 -12.93 21.79
CA SER A 245 -3.98 -13.71 21.56
C SER A 245 -3.21 -13.22 20.32
N ILE A 246 -3.92 -12.92 19.24
CA ILE A 246 -3.32 -12.38 18.01
C ILE A 246 -2.69 -11.00 18.32
N ILE A 247 -3.40 -10.10 19.01
CA ILE A 247 -2.87 -8.78 19.40
C ILE A 247 -1.61 -8.93 20.26
N ARG A 248 -1.58 -9.88 21.20
CA ARG A 248 -0.35 -10.19 21.97
C ARG A 248 0.80 -10.67 21.08
N GLN A 249 0.52 -11.48 20.05
CA GLN A 249 1.56 -11.90 19.09
C GLN A 249 2.11 -10.72 18.30
N TYR A 250 1.27 -9.78 17.88
CA TYR A 250 1.72 -8.53 17.25
C TYR A 250 2.72 -7.77 18.13
N GLY A 251 2.41 -7.60 19.41
CA GLY A 251 3.31 -6.96 20.36
C GLY A 251 4.65 -7.69 20.50
N ARG A 252 4.63 -9.03 20.54
CA ARG A 252 5.84 -9.87 20.62
C ARG A 252 6.69 -9.78 19.37
N VAL A 253 6.09 -9.90 18.19
CA VAL A 253 6.81 -9.78 16.91
C VAL A 253 7.42 -8.39 16.76
N LYS A 254 6.68 -7.31 17.09
CA LYS A 254 7.21 -5.94 17.09
C LYS A 254 8.42 -5.79 18.02
N ALA A 255 8.36 -6.37 19.23
CA ALA A 255 9.48 -6.33 20.16
C ALA A 255 10.74 -7.00 19.59
N VAL A 256 10.60 -8.16 18.94
CA VAL A 256 11.74 -8.86 18.31
C VAL A 256 12.28 -8.08 17.11
N LEU A 257 11.42 -7.52 16.26
CA LEU A 257 11.82 -6.67 15.13
C LEU A 257 12.57 -5.41 15.60
N ALA A 258 12.21 -4.86 16.76
CA ALA A 258 12.89 -3.74 17.39
C ALA A 258 14.23 -4.13 18.08
N GLY A 259 14.69 -5.38 17.92
CA GLY A 259 15.94 -5.88 18.52
C GLY A 259 15.79 -6.35 19.98
N GLY A 260 14.57 -6.42 20.50
CA GLY A 260 14.28 -6.98 21.82
C GLY A 260 14.39 -8.51 21.84
N SER A 261 14.59 -9.06 23.03
CA SER A 261 14.54 -10.51 23.31
C SER A 261 13.51 -10.79 24.40
N SER A 262 12.81 -11.92 24.33
CA SER A 262 12.03 -12.40 25.48
C SER A 262 12.96 -12.98 26.55
N GLU A 263 12.48 -13.13 27.78
CA GLU A 263 13.23 -13.78 28.87
C GLU A 263 13.58 -15.25 28.57
N GLU A 264 12.81 -15.92 27.70
CA GLU A 264 13.08 -17.28 27.20
C GLU A 264 13.66 -17.27 25.78
N GLU A 265 14.91 -17.71 25.63
CA GLU A 265 15.66 -17.74 24.37
C GLU A 265 14.99 -18.62 23.29
N VAL A 266 14.44 -19.78 23.69
CA VAL A 266 13.74 -20.73 22.81
C VAL A 266 12.50 -20.09 22.16
N TYR A 267 11.75 -19.28 22.91
CA TYR A 267 10.57 -18.62 22.38
C TYR A 267 10.94 -17.47 21.42
N THR A 268 12.07 -16.80 21.67
CA THR A 268 12.60 -15.81 20.72
C THR A 268 13.01 -16.48 19.41
N ASP A 269 13.67 -17.63 19.43
CA ASP A 269 14.04 -18.36 18.21
C ASP A 269 12.83 -18.80 17.39
N TYR A 270 11.79 -19.29 18.06
CA TYR A 270 10.51 -19.60 17.40
C TYR A 270 9.92 -18.38 16.67
N LEU A 271 9.94 -17.20 17.31
CA LEU A 271 9.48 -15.96 16.68
C LEU A 271 10.40 -15.52 15.53
N ARG A 272 11.71 -15.72 15.62
CA ARG A 272 12.65 -15.42 14.53
C ARG A 272 12.35 -16.25 13.29
N THR A 273 12.04 -17.54 13.44
CA THR A 273 11.61 -18.38 12.30
C THR A 273 10.34 -17.83 11.65
N LYS A 274 9.33 -17.47 12.44
CA LYS A 274 8.09 -16.83 11.93
C LYS A 274 8.36 -15.49 11.23
N ILE A 275 9.31 -14.71 11.72
CA ILE A 275 9.75 -13.46 11.11
C ILE A 275 10.43 -13.70 9.78
N GLN A 276 11.30 -14.72 9.69
CA GLN A 276 11.96 -15.09 8.45
C GLN A 276 10.96 -15.53 7.37
N ASP A 277 9.99 -16.39 7.73
CA ASP A 277 8.95 -16.84 6.80
C ASP A 277 8.05 -15.68 6.36
N GLY A 278 7.65 -14.83 7.32
CA GLY A 278 6.88 -13.62 7.04
C GLY A 278 7.63 -12.63 6.13
N ASN A 279 8.95 -12.53 6.27
CA ASN A 279 9.78 -11.68 5.43
C ASN A 279 9.83 -12.20 3.99
N SER A 280 9.93 -13.53 3.80
CA SER A 280 9.84 -14.14 2.47
C SER A 280 8.51 -13.83 1.79
N ILE A 281 7.39 -13.94 2.52
CA ILE A 281 6.06 -13.58 2.03
C ILE A 281 5.98 -12.08 1.69
N SER A 282 6.51 -11.22 2.56
CA SER A 282 6.50 -9.76 2.38
C SER A 282 7.24 -9.33 1.11
N ILE A 283 8.44 -9.87 0.87
CA ILE A 283 9.24 -9.57 -0.32
C ILE A 283 8.50 -9.99 -1.61
N ASP A 284 7.94 -11.20 -1.63
CA ASP A 284 7.20 -11.70 -2.79
C ASP A 284 5.91 -10.91 -3.05
N LEU A 285 5.19 -10.53 -1.98
CA LEU A 285 4.03 -9.65 -2.08
C LEU A 285 4.40 -8.27 -2.60
N LEU A 286 5.46 -7.63 -2.09
CA LEU A 286 5.87 -6.32 -2.58
C LEU A 286 6.20 -6.37 -4.08
N SER A 287 6.93 -7.39 -4.52
CA SER A 287 7.18 -7.63 -5.95
C SER A 287 5.88 -7.74 -6.76
N PHE A 288 4.93 -8.54 -6.28
CA PHE A 288 3.61 -8.68 -6.89
C PHE A 288 2.84 -7.35 -6.95
N PHE A 289 2.91 -6.54 -5.89
CA PHE A 289 2.29 -5.22 -5.83
C PHE A 289 2.87 -4.26 -6.85
N HIS A 290 4.18 -4.26 -7.07
CA HIS A 290 4.75 -3.45 -8.14
C HIS A 290 4.30 -3.89 -9.54
N ASP A 291 4.16 -5.19 -9.77
CA ASP A 291 3.64 -5.70 -11.04
C ASP A 291 2.17 -5.28 -11.24
N ARG A 292 1.36 -5.25 -10.18
CA ARG A 292 -0.02 -4.75 -10.22
C ARG A 292 -0.08 -3.24 -10.40
N LEU A 293 0.75 -2.49 -9.68
CA LEU A 293 0.85 -1.03 -9.81
C LEU A 293 1.22 -0.63 -11.23
N LYS A 294 2.15 -1.34 -11.85
CA LYS A 294 2.54 -1.13 -13.25
C LYS A 294 1.37 -1.28 -14.22
N VAL A 295 0.54 -2.31 -14.06
CA VAL A 295 -0.67 -2.49 -14.88
C VAL A 295 -1.67 -1.35 -14.63
N TYR A 296 -1.92 -1.03 -13.37
CA TYR A 296 -2.82 0.05 -12.98
C TYR A 296 -2.42 1.42 -13.57
N LEU A 297 -1.14 1.77 -13.50
CA LEU A 297 -0.63 3.03 -14.04
C LEU A 297 -0.65 3.06 -15.57
N LYS A 298 -0.40 1.93 -16.25
CA LYS A 298 -0.56 1.81 -17.70
C LYS A 298 -1.99 2.07 -18.15
N GLU A 299 -2.97 1.53 -17.43
CA GLU A 299 -4.39 1.75 -17.71
C GLU A 299 -4.78 3.22 -17.49
N LYS A 300 -4.09 3.93 -16.58
CA LYS A 300 -4.15 5.40 -16.44
C LYS A 300 -3.36 6.19 -17.48
N SER A 301 -2.90 5.54 -18.55
CA SER A 301 -2.18 6.17 -19.67
C SER A 301 -0.78 6.72 -19.33
N HIS A 302 -0.17 6.29 -18.22
CA HIS A 302 1.25 6.57 -17.98
C HIS A 302 2.15 5.71 -18.89
N ARG A 303 3.31 6.24 -19.25
CA ARG A 303 4.28 5.57 -20.12
C ARG A 303 4.92 4.38 -19.40
N HIS A 304 5.06 3.27 -20.10
CA HIS A 304 5.62 2.04 -19.54
C HIS A 304 7.08 2.22 -19.07
N ASP A 305 7.90 2.85 -19.88
CA ASP A 305 9.31 3.09 -19.62
C ASP A 305 9.53 4.05 -18.43
N ALA A 306 8.70 5.08 -18.31
CA ALA A 306 8.71 6.02 -17.18
C ALA A 306 8.30 5.33 -15.86
N ILE A 307 7.30 4.43 -15.90
CA ILE A 307 6.93 3.61 -14.73
C ILE A 307 8.13 2.78 -14.27
N ASP A 308 8.80 2.08 -15.19
CA ASP A 308 9.95 1.24 -14.81
C ASP A 308 11.13 2.07 -14.29
N ALA A 309 11.28 3.33 -14.71
CA ALA A 309 12.32 4.24 -14.25
C ALA A 309 12.17 4.67 -12.78
N VAL A 310 10.97 4.60 -12.19
CA VAL A 310 10.70 5.17 -10.85
C VAL A 310 10.45 4.13 -9.76
N ARG A 311 10.43 2.84 -10.10
CA ARG A 311 10.07 1.74 -9.18
C ARG A 311 11.12 1.44 -8.11
N MET A 312 12.36 1.90 -8.29
CA MET A 312 13.44 1.59 -7.35
C MET A 312 13.58 2.70 -6.29
N GLY A 313 13.83 2.30 -5.06
CA GLY A 313 14.27 3.15 -3.96
C GLY A 313 15.72 3.62 -4.15
N ALA A 314 16.13 4.58 -3.32
CA ALA A 314 17.51 5.08 -3.32
C ALA A 314 18.53 4.03 -2.81
N ASP A 315 18.05 3.01 -2.11
CA ASP A 315 18.81 1.86 -1.61
C ASP A 315 19.02 0.77 -2.67
N GLY A 316 18.43 0.92 -3.86
CA GLY A 316 18.49 -0.06 -4.94
C GLY A 316 17.50 -1.21 -4.80
N ASN A 317 16.58 -1.16 -3.82
CA ASN A 317 15.49 -2.11 -3.69
C ASN A 317 14.21 -1.57 -4.36
N LEU A 318 13.18 -2.40 -4.44
CA LEU A 318 11.84 -1.97 -4.84
C LEU A 318 11.31 -0.92 -3.86
N GLN A 319 10.78 0.19 -4.39
CA GLN A 319 10.20 1.27 -3.60
C GLN A 319 8.89 0.81 -2.94
N ASP A 320 8.88 0.71 -1.62
CA ASP A 320 7.68 0.30 -0.87
C ASP A 320 6.57 1.37 -0.89
N ASP A 321 6.98 2.63 -0.88
CA ASP A 321 6.05 3.75 -0.85
C ASP A 321 5.39 4.02 -2.21
N LEU A 322 4.21 3.45 -2.42
CA LEU A 322 3.50 3.55 -3.70
C LEU A 322 3.08 4.99 -4.04
N VAL A 323 2.82 5.84 -3.03
CA VAL A 323 2.50 7.26 -3.26
C VAL A 323 3.72 7.99 -3.81
N LEU A 324 4.89 7.68 -3.26
CA LEU A 324 6.14 8.27 -3.73
C LEU A 324 6.49 7.86 -5.16
N ILE A 325 6.19 6.61 -5.55
CA ILE A 325 6.33 6.16 -6.95
C ILE A 325 5.47 7.02 -7.88
N VAL A 326 4.19 7.23 -7.54
CA VAL A 326 3.27 8.02 -8.37
C VAL A 326 3.72 9.49 -8.47
N ARG A 327 4.09 10.12 -7.34
CA ARG A 327 4.61 11.50 -7.35
C ARG A 327 5.86 11.65 -8.20
N ARG A 328 6.79 10.69 -8.11
CA ARG A 328 8.02 10.68 -8.92
C ARG A 328 7.73 10.44 -10.40
N LEU A 329 6.78 9.56 -10.72
CA LEU A 329 6.32 9.30 -12.09
C LEU A 329 5.76 10.56 -12.73
N ASP A 330 4.84 11.24 -12.04
CA ASP A 330 4.20 12.46 -12.53
C ASP A 330 5.25 13.55 -12.81
N ALA A 331 6.19 13.74 -11.89
CA ALA A 331 7.30 14.68 -12.06
C ALA A 331 8.21 14.30 -13.25
N LEU A 332 8.54 13.02 -13.41
CA LEU A 332 9.34 12.53 -14.54
C LEU A 332 8.64 12.74 -15.88
N GLU A 333 7.35 12.42 -15.98
CA GLU A 333 6.60 12.62 -17.22
C GLU A 333 6.40 14.10 -17.56
N ALA A 334 6.17 14.95 -16.55
CA ALA A 334 6.13 16.40 -16.75
C ALA A 334 7.49 16.93 -17.24
N PHE A 335 8.57 16.48 -16.63
CA PHE A 335 9.94 16.83 -17.04
C PHE A 335 10.24 16.41 -18.48
N LEU A 336 9.92 15.18 -18.87
CA LEU A 336 10.16 14.66 -20.21
C LEU A 336 9.33 15.36 -21.31
N LYS A 337 8.27 16.09 -20.95
CA LYS A 337 7.50 16.92 -21.89
C LYS A 337 8.16 18.27 -22.17
N THR A 338 9.15 18.68 -21.37
CA THR A 338 9.91 19.90 -21.61
C THR A 338 11.03 19.66 -22.62
N ASP A 339 11.42 20.69 -23.37
CA ASP A 339 12.59 20.63 -24.24
C ASP A 339 13.85 20.29 -23.43
N ASP A 340 13.98 20.83 -22.23
CA ASP A 340 15.15 20.56 -21.38
C ASP A 340 15.24 19.09 -20.97
N GLY A 341 14.12 18.50 -20.55
CA GLY A 341 14.09 17.10 -20.13
C GLY A 341 14.25 16.11 -21.27
N ALA A 342 13.63 16.37 -22.41
CA ALA A 342 13.81 15.53 -23.60
C ALA A 342 15.28 15.51 -24.06
N ASN A 343 15.93 16.68 -24.11
CA ASN A 343 17.34 16.77 -24.51
C ASN A 343 18.29 16.19 -23.46
N LEU A 344 18.00 16.35 -22.15
CA LEU A 344 18.80 15.71 -21.11
C LEU A 344 18.71 14.18 -21.19
N ALA A 345 17.53 13.63 -21.42
CA ALA A 345 17.35 12.18 -21.60
C ALA A 345 18.16 11.65 -22.80
N ALA A 346 18.18 12.40 -23.91
CA ALA A 346 19.01 12.07 -25.07
C ALA A 346 20.52 12.14 -24.75
N ALA A 347 20.97 13.17 -24.03
CA ALA A 347 22.35 13.30 -23.58
C ALA A 347 22.76 12.14 -22.63
N TYR A 348 21.88 11.75 -21.71
CA TYR A 348 22.08 10.58 -20.86
C TYR A 348 22.24 9.30 -21.68
N LYS A 349 21.36 9.06 -22.67
CA LYS A 349 21.43 7.87 -23.53
C LYS A 349 22.74 7.81 -24.30
N ARG A 350 23.24 8.95 -24.80
CA ARG A 350 24.56 9.05 -25.42
C ARG A 350 25.66 8.66 -24.45
N ALA A 351 25.64 9.19 -23.22
CA ALA A 351 26.60 8.84 -22.17
C ALA A 351 26.58 7.33 -21.86
N ALA A 352 25.38 6.77 -21.63
CA ALA A 352 25.18 5.37 -21.30
C ALA A 352 25.67 4.42 -22.41
N ASN A 353 25.42 4.75 -23.68
CA ASN A 353 25.89 3.96 -24.81
C ASN A 353 27.42 3.99 -24.96
N ILE A 354 28.06 5.13 -24.72
CA ILE A 354 29.53 5.24 -24.73
C ILE A 354 30.12 4.36 -23.62
N LEU A 355 29.59 4.47 -22.39
CA LEU A 355 30.03 3.64 -21.26
C LEU A 355 29.87 2.15 -21.55
N LYS A 356 28.69 1.73 -22.03
CA LYS A 356 28.40 0.33 -22.37
C LYS A 356 29.31 -0.20 -23.48
N ALA A 357 29.68 0.63 -24.45
CA ALA A 357 30.61 0.24 -25.51
C ALA A 357 32.05 0.06 -24.99
N GLU A 358 32.46 0.84 -23.99
CA GLU A 358 33.77 0.70 -23.35
C GLU A 358 33.82 -0.49 -22.40
N GLU A 359 32.79 -0.70 -21.57
CA GLU A 359 32.67 -1.82 -20.61
C GLU A 359 32.75 -3.20 -21.30
N LYS A 360 32.39 -3.31 -22.58
CA LYS A 360 32.47 -4.54 -23.38
C LYS A 360 33.87 -4.85 -23.92
N LYS A 361 34.79 -3.89 -23.90
CA LYS A 361 36.15 -4.13 -24.41
C LYS A 361 36.90 -5.01 -23.41
N PRO A 362 37.68 -5.99 -23.87
CA PRO A 362 38.53 -6.75 -22.97
C PRO A 362 39.45 -5.78 -22.22
N VAL A 363 39.60 -6.02 -20.92
CA VAL A 363 40.50 -5.26 -20.05
C VAL A 363 41.87 -5.28 -20.71
N ARG A 364 42.31 -4.13 -21.24
CA ARG A 364 43.64 -4.03 -21.83
C ARG A 364 44.65 -4.27 -20.71
N GLU A 365 45.66 -5.10 -20.93
CA GLU A 365 46.77 -5.24 -19.99
C GLU A 365 47.35 -3.85 -19.69
N GLY A 366 47.27 -3.42 -18.42
CA GLY A 366 47.66 -2.08 -17.96
C GLY A 366 46.53 -1.05 -17.84
N ALA A 367 45.29 -1.36 -18.23
CA ALA A 367 44.13 -0.54 -17.92
C ALA A 367 43.64 -0.88 -16.51
N GLN A 368 43.73 0.09 -15.59
CA GLN A 368 43.10 -0.01 -14.28
C GLN A 368 41.59 -0.20 -14.48
N THR A 369 41.13 -1.44 -14.34
CA THR A 369 39.73 -1.76 -14.07
C THR A 369 39.43 -1.32 -12.65
N GLU A 370 38.36 -0.55 -12.51
CA GLU A 370 37.75 -0.15 -11.25
C GLU A 370 38.44 1.00 -10.49
N SER A 371 37.72 2.12 -10.38
CA SER A 371 37.92 3.19 -9.40
C SER A 371 39.24 3.99 -9.44
N ALA A 372 39.83 4.23 -10.61
CA ALA A 372 40.69 5.39 -10.74
C ALA A 372 39.81 6.64 -10.51
N GLY A 373 39.87 7.20 -9.30
CA GLY A 373 39.09 8.37 -8.92
C GLY A 373 39.23 9.49 -9.95
N PHE A 374 38.15 10.24 -10.14
CA PHE A 374 38.13 11.38 -11.04
C PHE A 374 39.29 12.35 -10.73
N ASN A 375 40.10 12.69 -11.73
CA ASN A 375 41.27 13.55 -11.56
C ASN A 375 41.03 14.92 -12.19
N LEU A 376 40.95 15.96 -11.35
CA LEU A 376 40.75 17.35 -11.77
C LEU A 376 41.89 17.89 -12.63
N GLU A 377 43.12 17.39 -12.46
CA GLU A 377 44.30 17.83 -13.23
C GLU A 377 44.27 17.33 -14.68
N LEU A 378 43.50 16.26 -14.95
CA LEU A 378 43.31 15.69 -16.29
C LEU A 378 42.15 16.35 -17.05
N MET A 379 41.58 17.43 -16.52
CA MET A 379 40.55 18.23 -17.21
C MET A 379 41.24 19.33 -18.01
N VAL A 380 41.40 19.09 -19.31
CA VAL A 380 42.15 19.97 -20.21
C VAL A 380 41.21 20.99 -20.84
N GLU A 381 40.06 20.53 -21.34
CA GLU A 381 39.12 21.38 -22.06
C GLU A 381 38.25 22.19 -21.08
N PRO A 382 37.94 23.47 -21.37
CA PRO A 382 37.05 24.28 -20.54
C PRO A 382 35.67 23.62 -20.32
N GLU A 383 35.14 22.96 -21.34
CA GLU A 383 33.83 22.30 -21.32
C GLU A 383 33.76 21.13 -20.34
N GLU A 384 34.86 20.41 -20.13
CA GLU A 384 34.94 19.37 -19.10
C GLU A 384 34.70 19.99 -17.72
N LYS A 385 35.37 21.11 -17.44
CA LYS A 385 35.32 21.82 -16.14
C LYS A 385 33.94 22.40 -15.88
N VAL A 386 33.34 23.00 -16.91
CA VAL A 386 31.97 23.54 -16.85
C VAL A 386 30.97 22.41 -16.59
N PHE A 387 31.06 21.30 -17.31
CA PHE A 387 30.14 20.17 -17.12
C PHE A 387 30.31 19.52 -15.74
N PHE A 388 31.54 19.35 -15.26
CA PHE A 388 31.79 18.85 -13.91
C PHE A 388 31.25 19.77 -12.82
N ALA A 389 31.47 21.09 -12.93
CA ALA A 389 30.97 22.05 -11.95
C ALA A 389 29.44 22.05 -11.91
N ALA A 390 28.79 22.03 -13.07
CA ALA A 390 27.34 21.88 -13.18
C ALA A 390 26.85 20.56 -12.57
N LEU A 391 27.57 19.46 -12.79
CA LEU A 391 27.24 18.15 -12.24
C LEU A 391 27.32 18.10 -10.71
N VAL A 392 28.37 18.70 -10.13
CA VAL A 392 28.49 18.83 -8.67
C VAL A 392 27.32 19.62 -8.09
N ASP A 393 26.98 20.76 -8.69
CA ASP A 393 25.87 21.61 -8.24
C ASP A 393 24.51 20.91 -8.37
N ALA A 394 24.25 20.28 -9.52
CA ALA A 394 23.03 19.53 -9.77
C ALA A 394 22.89 18.34 -8.81
N GLU A 395 23.96 17.62 -8.49
CA GLU A 395 23.92 16.52 -7.52
C GLU A 395 23.53 16.98 -6.12
N VAL A 396 24.06 18.11 -5.66
CA VAL A 396 23.72 18.67 -4.35
C VAL A 396 22.26 19.09 -4.31
N LYS A 397 21.81 19.83 -5.34
CA LYS A 397 20.42 20.31 -5.44
C LYS A 397 19.43 19.15 -5.59
N ALA A 398 19.70 18.19 -6.47
CA ALA A 398 18.85 17.04 -6.69
C ALA A 398 18.78 16.14 -5.47
N LYS A 399 19.91 15.89 -4.78
CA LYS A 399 19.92 15.13 -3.52
C LYS A 399 19.02 15.79 -2.47
N LYS A 400 19.21 17.09 -2.24
CA LYS A 400 18.39 17.85 -1.29
C LYS A 400 16.89 17.77 -1.65
N ALA A 401 16.56 17.99 -2.92
CA ALA A 401 15.19 17.94 -3.39
C ALA A 401 14.56 16.55 -3.25
N VAL A 402 15.30 15.47 -3.51
CA VAL A 402 14.83 14.08 -3.29
C VAL A 402 14.62 13.80 -1.80
N GLU A 403 15.50 14.27 -0.91
CA GLU A 403 15.34 14.16 0.55
C GLU A 403 14.10 14.92 1.06
N GLU A 404 13.76 16.04 0.40
CA GLU A 404 12.55 16.84 0.65
C GLU A 404 11.30 16.32 -0.10
N GLU A 405 11.43 15.22 -0.85
CA GLU A 405 10.40 14.66 -1.74
C GLU A 405 9.86 15.64 -2.80
N ASP A 406 10.64 16.65 -3.15
CA ASP A 406 10.36 17.60 -4.22
C ASP A 406 10.99 17.10 -5.54
N PHE A 407 10.27 16.19 -6.20
CA PHE A 407 10.75 15.60 -7.46
C PHE A 407 10.76 16.62 -8.61
N GLU A 408 9.95 17.67 -8.57
CA GLU A 408 9.96 18.72 -9.60
C GLU A 408 11.25 19.55 -9.50
N ALA A 409 11.63 19.95 -8.29
CA ALA A 409 12.91 20.61 -8.05
C ALA A 409 14.10 19.70 -8.37
N ALA A 410 14.01 18.39 -8.07
CA ALA A 410 15.04 17.42 -8.43
C ALA A 410 15.23 17.32 -9.96
N MET A 411 14.13 17.25 -10.72
CA MET A 411 14.18 17.25 -12.19
C MET A 411 14.72 18.58 -12.75
N THR A 412 14.34 19.71 -12.15
CA THR A 412 14.85 21.04 -12.53
C THR A 412 16.36 21.15 -12.30
N ALA A 413 16.86 20.61 -11.18
CA ALA A 413 18.30 20.55 -10.91
C ALA A 413 19.03 19.75 -11.99
N LEU A 414 18.49 18.58 -12.38
CA LEU A 414 19.06 17.78 -13.46
C LEU A 414 18.96 18.47 -14.83
N ALA A 415 17.87 19.21 -15.12
CA ALA A 415 17.67 19.97 -16.35
C ALA A 415 18.84 20.94 -16.64
N SER A 416 19.42 21.53 -15.58
CA SER A 416 20.56 22.45 -15.69
C SER A 416 21.80 21.82 -16.35
N LEU A 417 21.88 20.49 -16.39
CA LEU A 417 22.97 19.74 -17.02
C LEU A 417 22.86 19.68 -18.55
N ARG A 418 21.71 20.03 -19.14
CA ARG A 418 21.51 19.98 -20.59
C ARG A 418 22.57 20.78 -21.33
N ALA A 419 22.61 22.10 -21.12
CA ALA A 419 23.48 22.98 -21.90
C ALA A 419 24.99 22.68 -21.68
N PRO A 420 25.47 22.46 -20.44
CA PRO A 420 26.84 22.01 -20.21
C PRO A 420 27.16 20.63 -20.82
N GLY A 421 26.20 19.70 -20.78
CA GLY A 421 26.34 18.37 -21.37
C GLY A 421 26.45 18.42 -22.89
N ASP A 422 25.61 19.22 -23.56
CA ASP A 422 25.66 19.43 -25.01
C ASP A 422 27.02 20.00 -25.44
N GLN A 423 27.52 21.02 -24.73
CA GLN A 423 28.84 21.61 -25.00
C GLN A 423 29.98 20.60 -24.81
N PHE A 424 29.92 19.81 -23.73
CA PHE A 424 30.88 18.72 -23.52
C PHE A 424 30.86 17.74 -24.69
N PHE A 425 29.67 17.32 -25.13
CA PHE A 425 29.53 16.33 -26.19
C PHE A 425 29.87 16.85 -27.59
N ASP A 426 29.75 18.14 -27.84
CA ASP A 426 30.11 18.80 -29.10
C ASP A 426 31.62 18.97 -29.22
N LYS A 427 32.28 19.41 -28.15
CA LYS A 427 33.69 19.84 -28.19
C LYS A 427 34.70 18.84 -27.62
N VAL A 428 34.27 17.91 -26.77
CA VAL A 428 35.17 16.98 -26.09
C VAL A 428 35.11 15.58 -26.71
N LYS A 429 36.24 15.12 -27.25
CA LYS A 429 36.39 13.76 -27.78
C LYS A 429 36.50 12.75 -26.62
N VAL A 430 35.40 12.11 -26.24
CA VAL A 430 35.39 11.14 -25.11
C VAL A 430 36.36 9.97 -25.34
N ASN A 431 36.37 9.39 -26.54
CA ASN A 431 37.31 8.32 -26.91
C ASN A 431 38.67 8.93 -27.32
N ASP A 432 39.34 9.58 -26.37
CA ASP A 432 40.65 10.19 -26.58
C ASP A 432 41.73 9.13 -26.84
N ASP A 433 42.76 9.54 -27.60
CA ASP A 433 43.90 8.68 -27.91
C ASP A 433 44.83 8.56 -26.68
N ASN A 434 44.84 9.56 -25.80
CA ASN A 434 45.48 9.51 -24.49
C ASN A 434 44.62 8.67 -23.51
N PRO A 435 45.14 7.52 -23.02
CA PRO A 435 44.40 6.64 -22.12
C PRO A 435 43.96 7.31 -20.81
N ALA A 436 44.75 8.24 -20.26
CA ALA A 436 44.44 8.92 -19.02
C ALA A 436 43.28 9.91 -19.18
N LEU A 437 43.28 10.70 -20.26
CA LEU A 437 42.17 11.61 -20.58
C LEU A 437 40.89 10.83 -20.88
N ARG A 438 41.00 9.74 -21.66
CA ARG A 438 39.86 8.85 -21.93
C ARG A 438 39.25 8.30 -20.64
N ALA A 439 40.07 7.77 -19.73
CA ALA A 439 39.61 7.24 -18.44
C ALA A 439 38.90 8.32 -17.60
N ASN A 440 39.47 9.53 -17.54
CA ASN A 440 38.88 10.64 -16.78
C ASN A 440 37.53 11.10 -17.36
N ARG A 441 37.41 11.19 -18.69
CA ARG A 441 36.16 11.52 -19.38
C ARG A 441 35.08 10.45 -19.20
N LEU A 442 35.46 9.17 -19.21
CA LEU A 442 34.54 8.07 -18.89
C LEU A 442 34.07 8.11 -17.43
N ALA A 443 34.96 8.46 -16.50
CA ALA A 443 34.58 8.67 -15.10
C ALA A 443 33.58 9.84 -14.95
N LEU A 444 33.74 10.92 -15.72
CA LEU A 444 32.76 12.03 -15.75
C LEU A 444 31.39 11.57 -16.25
N LEU A 445 31.34 10.79 -17.33
CA LEU A 445 30.10 10.22 -17.84
C LEU A 445 29.46 9.23 -16.86
N ALA A 446 30.26 8.42 -16.17
CA ALA A 446 29.78 7.51 -15.14
C ALA A 446 29.17 8.27 -13.96
N ARG A 447 29.78 9.40 -13.56
CA ARG A 447 29.22 10.30 -12.55
C ARG A 447 27.90 10.92 -13.02
N PHE A 448 27.82 11.36 -14.27
CA PHE A 448 26.57 11.87 -14.84
C PHE A 448 25.46 10.80 -14.81
N ARG A 449 25.78 9.57 -15.22
CA ARG A 449 24.86 8.42 -15.14
C ARG A 449 24.38 8.17 -13.70
N ALA A 450 25.29 8.24 -12.73
CA ALA A 450 24.96 8.05 -11.32
C ALA A 450 24.11 9.20 -10.74
N ALA A 451 24.34 10.44 -11.18
CA ALA A 451 23.59 11.61 -10.72
C ALA A 451 22.11 11.52 -11.14
N THR A 452 21.82 11.15 -12.40
CA THR A 452 20.44 10.97 -12.86
C THR A 452 19.75 9.80 -12.17
N ALA A 453 20.48 8.70 -11.93
CA ALA A 453 19.96 7.49 -11.28
C ALA A 453 19.46 7.72 -9.84
N LYS A 454 19.92 8.79 -9.17
CA LYS A 454 19.42 9.17 -7.83
C LYS A 454 17.98 9.69 -7.86
N VAL A 455 17.52 10.19 -9.01
CA VAL A 455 16.18 10.76 -9.17
C VAL A 455 15.27 9.77 -9.89
N ALA A 456 15.72 9.19 -11.00
CA ALA A 456 15.04 8.10 -11.70
C ALA A 456 16.04 7.28 -12.55
N ASP A 457 15.74 6.02 -12.80
CA ASP A 457 16.55 5.17 -13.68
C ASP A 457 16.28 5.49 -15.15
N PHE A 458 17.01 6.48 -15.67
CA PHE A 458 16.92 6.90 -17.07
C PHE A 458 17.34 5.78 -18.04
N SER A 459 17.98 4.70 -17.59
CA SER A 459 18.29 3.56 -18.47
C SER A 459 17.04 2.79 -18.91
N LYS A 460 15.91 2.99 -18.23
CA LYS A 460 14.62 2.39 -18.58
C LYS A 460 13.85 3.17 -19.63
N LEU A 461 14.18 4.44 -19.86
CA LEU A 461 13.47 5.31 -20.80
C LEU A 461 13.71 4.89 -22.26
N GLU A 462 12.62 4.87 -23.03
CA GLU A 462 12.60 4.64 -24.47
C GLU A 462 12.61 5.97 -25.25
N GLY A 463 13.08 5.91 -26.51
CA GLY A 463 13.65 7.07 -27.22
C GLY A 463 15.16 7.09 -27.06
#